data_AF-A0A629KN73-F1
#
_entry.id   AF-A0A629KN73-F1
#
_cell.length_a   1.000
_cell.length_b   1.000
_cell.length_c   1.000
_cell.angle_alpha   90.00
_cell.angle_beta   90.00
_cell.angle_gamma   90.00
#
_symmetry.space_group_name_H-M   'P 1'
#
loop_
_entity.id
_entity.type
_entity.pdbx_description
1 polymer ?
#
loop_
_entity_poly.entity_id
_entity_poly.type
_entity_poly.pdbx_seq_one_letter_code
_entity_poly.pdbx_strand_id
1 'polypeptide(L)'
;QKNNNLNNKKPVLNWQTVSEAVKIINQSTGIFLTESDIYRHALDGDIFLSVYFQSPVVLRKTSRVNNKIKLRDAGSHLIKRLCYLETDCFIHDLNLMAGTEGDFFLPKCSIIDTLLTGYEYVAVQRLLARELSLPLPEKGKIYQNLGVSVFISGEIFQTFEKITWQERIKHQTVKLPTNMVEEIDEYMAGINNSILYQREYFPLHDLPGDACFVIRRTEIEKLLALYTSVPASTRTSSALARFFWLACWHNEVIRSLIGQPYKLLSIFEQWAREDGITDKLSGDTLKAALDRGCPFPDGQRR
;
A
#
# COMPACT_ATOMS: atom_id res chain seq x y z
N GLN A 1 35.28 12.18 -38.42
CA GLN A 1 34.32 11.14 -37.96
C GLN A 1 33.93 11.48 -36.53
N LYS A 2 32.68 11.90 -36.29
CA LYS A 2 32.17 12.27 -34.97
C LYS A 2 31.44 11.06 -34.37
N ASN A 3 31.90 10.62 -33.19
CA ASN A 3 31.29 9.58 -32.37
C ASN A 3 29.92 10.02 -31.87
N ASN A 4 28.85 9.36 -32.34
CA ASN A 4 27.54 9.43 -31.72
C ASN A 4 27.41 8.27 -30.72
N ASN A 5 27.81 8.53 -29.47
CA ASN A 5 27.34 7.73 -28.34
C ASN A 5 25.86 8.04 -28.12
N LEU A 6 24.97 7.31 -28.80
CA LEU A 6 23.57 7.22 -28.38
C LEU A 6 23.54 6.50 -27.03
N ASN A 7 23.39 7.28 -25.96
CA ASN A 7 22.97 6.77 -24.66
C ASN A 7 21.62 6.05 -24.84
N ASN A 8 21.66 4.73 -24.94
CA ASN A 8 20.49 3.84 -24.81
C ASN A 8 19.98 3.91 -23.36
N LYS A 9 19.34 5.02 -22.97
CA LYS A 9 18.50 5.05 -21.78
C LYS A 9 17.27 4.19 -22.08
N LYS A 10 17.17 3.04 -21.43
CA LYS A 10 15.95 2.22 -21.46
C LYS A 10 14.75 3.12 -21.16
N PRO A 11 13.63 3.00 -21.91
CA PRO A 11 12.43 3.76 -21.61
C PRO A 11 12.04 3.51 -20.16
N VAL A 12 11.85 4.57 -19.40
CA VAL A 12 11.43 4.49 -18.01
C VAL A 12 9.99 4.00 -18.02
N LEU A 13 9.77 2.74 -17.64
CA LEU A 13 8.44 2.19 -17.46
C LEU A 13 7.76 2.92 -16.29
N ASN A 14 6.51 3.32 -16.46
CA ASN A 14 5.76 4.04 -15.42
C ASN A 14 5.31 3.15 -14.25
N TRP A 15 5.49 1.83 -14.40
CA TRP A 15 5.14 0.81 -13.43
C TRP A 15 6.08 -0.40 -13.58
N GLN A 16 6.20 -1.18 -12.52
CA GLN A 16 7.04 -2.38 -12.44
C GLN A 16 6.30 -3.48 -11.70
N THR A 17 6.64 -4.74 -11.99
CA THR A 17 6.28 -5.84 -11.09
C THR A 17 6.95 -5.65 -9.72
N VAL A 18 6.40 -6.29 -8.68
CA VAL A 18 6.98 -6.25 -7.33
C VAL A 18 8.45 -6.72 -7.34
N SER A 19 8.75 -7.80 -8.06
CA SER A 19 10.11 -8.31 -8.23
C SER A 19 11.08 -7.33 -8.90
N GLU A 20 10.62 -6.62 -9.93
CA GLU A 20 11.41 -5.57 -10.59
C GLU A 20 11.64 -4.38 -9.67
N ALA A 21 10.64 -3.97 -8.90
CA ALA A 21 10.77 -2.87 -7.95
C ALA A 21 11.78 -3.17 -6.84
N VAL A 22 11.77 -4.38 -6.29
CA VAL A 22 12.77 -4.85 -5.32
C VAL A 22 14.18 -4.75 -5.91
N LYS A 23 14.38 -5.21 -7.16
CA LYS A 23 15.68 -5.09 -7.85
C LYS A 23 16.12 -3.63 -8.00
N ILE A 24 15.21 -2.74 -8.40
CA ILE A 24 15.49 -1.32 -8.57
C ILE A 24 15.89 -0.67 -7.22
N ILE A 25 15.14 -0.95 -6.16
CA ILE A 25 15.39 -0.36 -4.84
C ILE A 25 16.74 -0.85 -4.30
N ASN A 26 16.99 -2.15 -4.31
CA ASN A 26 18.24 -2.73 -3.79
C ASN A 26 19.47 -2.22 -4.55
N GLN A 27 19.37 -2.06 -5.87
CA GLN A 27 20.45 -1.48 -6.69
C GLN A 27 20.68 0.01 -6.39
N SER A 28 19.65 0.74 -5.97
CA SER A 28 19.72 2.19 -5.74
C SER A 28 20.15 2.55 -4.31
N THR A 29 19.79 1.75 -3.31
CA THR A 29 20.02 2.05 -1.89
C THR A 29 21.14 1.22 -1.26
N GLY A 30 21.52 0.09 -1.87
CA GLY A 30 22.43 -0.89 -1.26
C GLY A 30 21.81 -1.69 -0.10
N ILE A 31 20.50 -1.59 0.10
CA ILE A 31 19.73 -2.38 1.07
C ILE A 31 19.26 -3.69 0.42
N PHE A 32 18.91 -4.68 1.24
CA PHE A 32 18.31 -5.93 0.80
C PHE A 32 16.83 -5.99 1.18
N LEU A 33 15.97 -5.34 0.40
CA LEU A 33 14.53 -5.58 0.45
C LEU A 33 14.17 -6.89 -0.24
N THR A 34 13.11 -7.50 0.23
CA THR A 34 12.43 -8.66 -0.35
C THR A 34 11.04 -8.27 -0.88
N GLU A 35 10.39 -9.15 -1.65
CA GLU A 35 8.99 -8.93 -2.07
C GLU A 35 8.06 -8.86 -0.84
N SER A 36 8.36 -9.64 0.20
CA SER A 36 7.63 -9.60 1.48
C SER A 36 7.60 -8.21 2.12
N ASP A 37 8.68 -7.44 1.99
CA ASP A 37 8.76 -6.08 2.54
C ASP A 37 7.87 -5.11 1.76
N ILE A 38 7.79 -5.27 0.43
CA ILE A 38 6.85 -4.50 -0.40
C ILE A 38 5.40 -4.80 0.00
N TYR A 39 5.06 -6.08 0.17
CA TYR A 39 3.72 -6.46 0.59
C TYR A 39 3.37 -5.93 1.98
N ARG A 40 4.32 -5.90 2.93
CA ARG A 40 4.13 -5.25 4.25
C ARG A 40 3.83 -3.77 4.11
N HIS A 41 4.68 -3.02 3.40
CA HIS A 41 4.45 -1.59 3.17
C HIS A 41 3.10 -1.29 2.51
N ALA A 42 2.67 -2.14 1.58
CA ALA A 42 1.36 -2.01 0.96
C ALA A 42 0.21 -2.27 1.96
N LEU A 43 0.33 -3.30 2.80
CA LEU A 43 -0.68 -3.64 3.81
C LEU A 43 -0.72 -2.65 4.99
N ASP A 44 0.41 -2.03 5.32
CA ASP A 44 0.55 -1.00 6.35
C ASP A 44 0.11 0.39 5.84
N GLY A 45 -0.05 0.55 4.52
CA GLY A 45 -0.54 1.77 3.90
C GLY A 45 0.55 2.80 3.55
N ASP A 46 1.83 2.41 3.59
CA ASP A 46 2.96 3.27 3.24
C ASP A 46 3.02 3.56 1.73
N ILE A 47 2.53 2.60 0.92
CA ILE A 47 2.47 2.69 -0.53
C ILE A 47 1.17 2.13 -1.07
N PHE A 48 0.84 2.52 -2.30
CA PHE A 48 -0.17 1.83 -3.08
C PHE A 48 0.44 0.77 -4.00
N LEU A 49 -0.21 -0.38 -4.05
CA LEU A 49 -0.10 -1.29 -5.19
C LEU A 49 -1.18 -0.91 -6.21
N SER A 50 -0.90 -1.25 -7.46
CA SER A 50 -1.87 -1.21 -8.54
C SER A 50 -2.14 -2.62 -9.03
N VAL A 51 -3.35 -2.86 -9.53
CA VAL A 51 -3.68 -4.09 -10.25
C VAL A 51 -3.52 -3.83 -11.74
N TYR A 52 -2.71 -4.65 -12.40
CA TYR A 52 -2.63 -4.72 -13.86
C TYR A 52 -3.62 -5.75 -14.38
N PHE A 53 -4.69 -5.29 -15.01
CA PHE A 53 -5.69 -6.10 -15.68
C PHE A 53 -5.30 -6.31 -17.16
N GLN A 54 -4.76 -7.48 -17.48
CA GLN A 54 -4.41 -7.83 -18.87
C GLN A 54 -5.68 -7.94 -19.73
N SER A 55 -6.71 -8.62 -19.23
CA SER A 55 -8.05 -8.61 -19.80
C SER A 55 -8.87 -7.41 -19.34
N PRO A 56 -9.72 -6.82 -20.19
CA PRO A 56 -10.58 -5.70 -19.81
C PRO A 56 -11.53 -6.07 -18.68
N VAL A 57 -11.62 -5.18 -17.68
CA VAL A 57 -12.63 -5.23 -16.62
C VAL A 57 -13.56 -4.04 -16.74
N VAL A 58 -14.81 -4.21 -16.30
CA VAL A 58 -15.79 -3.13 -16.26
C VAL A 58 -15.80 -2.55 -14.85
N LEU A 59 -15.89 -1.23 -14.73
CA LEU A 59 -15.93 -0.54 -13.45
C LEU A 59 -17.29 0.09 -13.20
N ARG A 60 -17.67 0.14 -11.92
CA ARG A 60 -18.79 0.95 -11.44
C ARG A 60 -18.47 1.57 -10.10
N LYS A 61 -18.88 2.82 -9.89
CA LYS A 61 -18.57 3.56 -8.65
C LYS A 61 -19.23 2.88 -7.45
N THR A 62 -18.49 2.71 -6.36
CA THR A 62 -19.06 2.26 -5.09
C THR A 62 -19.85 3.39 -4.43
N SER A 63 -21.05 3.08 -3.97
CA SER A 63 -21.84 4.01 -3.17
C SER A 63 -21.28 4.07 -1.74
N ARG A 64 -21.17 5.26 -1.16
CA ARG A 64 -20.58 5.45 0.18
C ARG A 64 -21.47 6.22 1.14
N VAL A 65 -21.33 5.91 2.43
CA VAL A 65 -21.90 6.66 3.56
C VAL A 65 -20.80 6.81 4.60
N ASN A 66 -20.52 8.03 5.07
CA ASN A 66 -19.47 8.32 6.06
C ASN A 66 -18.11 7.70 5.69
N ASN A 67 -17.73 7.81 4.41
CA ASN A 67 -16.51 7.25 3.83
C ASN A 67 -16.37 5.71 3.89
N LYS A 68 -17.45 4.98 4.18
CA LYS A 68 -17.53 3.52 4.10
C LYS A 68 -18.40 3.09 2.92
N ILE A 69 -18.08 1.95 2.33
CA ILE A 69 -18.90 1.35 1.26
C ILE A 69 -20.28 1.01 1.85
N LYS A 70 -21.34 1.49 1.21
CA LYS A 70 -22.71 1.16 1.58
C LYS A 70 -22.99 -0.27 1.13
N LEU A 71 -23.55 -1.09 2.01
CA LEU A 71 -24.02 -2.44 1.66
C LEU A 71 -25.47 -2.38 1.18
N ARG A 72 -25.82 -3.27 0.27
CA ARG A 72 -27.19 -3.46 -0.20
C ARG A 72 -27.57 -4.94 -0.14
N ASP A 73 -28.85 -5.20 0.03
CA ASP A 73 -29.40 -6.56 -0.01
C ASP A 73 -29.35 -7.11 -1.45
N ALA A 74 -28.92 -8.37 -1.60
CA ALA A 74 -28.90 -9.07 -2.88
C ALA A 74 -30.33 -9.45 -3.39
N GLY A 75 -31.31 -9.44 -2.49
CA GLY A 75 -32.68 -9.85 -2.69
C GLY A 75 -32.90 -11.33 -2.39
N SER A 76 -34.15 -11.79 -2.49
CA SER A 76 -34.55 -13.16 -2.20
C SER A 76 -34.43 -14.15 -3.37
N HIS A 77 -34.22 -13.65 -4.59
CA HIS A 77 -34.22 -14.50 -5.78
C HIS A 77 -32.97 -15.38 -5.88
N LEU A 78 -33.13 -16.71 -5.85
CA LEU A 78 -32.04 -17.71 -5.79
C LEU A 78 -30.94 -17.47 -6.83
N ILE A 79 -31.28 -17.44 -8.12
CA ILE A 79 -30.30 -17.26 -9.21
C ILE A 79 -29.59 -15.89 -9.15
N LYS A 80 -30.30 -14.84 -8.73
CA LYS A 80 -29.69 -13.53 -8.55
C LYS A 80 -28.67 -13.57 -7.42
N ARG A 81 -29.01 -14.18 -6.28
CA ARG A 81 -28.09 -14.37 -5.16
C ARG A 81 -26.87 -15.17 -5.59
N LEU A 82 -27.07 -16.30 -6.27
CA LEU A 82 -26.01 -17.15 -6.82
C LEU A 82 -25.03 -16.36 -7.71
N CYS A 83 -25.54 -15.50 -8.59
CA CYS A 83 -24.69 -14.79 -9.55
C CYS A 83 -24.00 -13.56 -8.97
N TYR A 84 -24.60 -12.88 -7.98
CA TYR A 84 -24.10 -11.62 -7.43
C TYR A 84 -23.29 -11.77 -6.12
N LEU A 85 -23.56 -12.79 -5.31
CA LEU A 85 -22.84 -13.03 -4.06
C LEU A 85 -21.55 -13.81 -4.34
N GLU A 86 -20.61 -13.68 -3.40
CA GLU A 86 -19.47 -14.59 -3.33
C GLU A 86 -19.95 -15.96 -2.80
N THR A 87 -19.24 -17.03 -3.14
CA THR A 87 -19.64 -18.42 -2.89
C THR A 87 -19.92 -18.70 -1.41
N ASP A 88 -19.00 -18.36 -0.50
CA ASP A 88 -19.23 -18.54 0.94
C ASP A 88 -20.39 -17.67 1.43
N CYS A 89 -20.54 -16.45 0.90
CA CYS A 89 -21.67 -15.59 1.22
C CYS A 89 -23.02 -16.20 0.78
N PHE A 90 -23.06 -16.83 -0.39
CA PHE A 90 -24.23 -17.53 -0.88
C PHE A 90 -24.56 -18.75 -0.01
N ILE A 91 -23.57 -19.60 0.29
CA ILE A 91 -23.74 -20.83 1.09
C ILE A 91 -24.25 -20.54 2.51
N HIS A 92 -23.77 -19.46 3.12
CA HIS A 92 -24.11 -19.09 4.50
C HIS A 92 -25.24 -18.06 4.60
N ASP A 93 -26.00 -17.85 3.52
CA ASP A 93 -27.12 -16.88 3.45
C ASP A 93 -26.76 -15.43 3.84
N LEU A 94 -25.49 -15.03 3.63
CA LEU A 94 -25.02 -13.67 3.84
C LEU A 94 -25.38 -12.78 2.64
N ASN A 95 -26.62 -12.30 2.63
CA ASN A 95 -27.25 -11.61 1.49
C ASN A 95 -26.86 -10.14 1.29
N LEU A 96 -25.64 -9.76 1.69
CA LEU A 96 -25.14 -8.39 1.54
C LEU A 96 -24.13 -8.33 0.40
N MET A 97 -24.26 -7.31 -0.45
CA MET A 97 -23.32 -7.00 -1.52
C MET A 97 -22.92 -5.54 -1.47
N ALA A 98 -21.79 -5.20 -2.10
CA ALA A 98 -21.37 -3.81 -2.24
C ALA A 98 -22.43 -3.01 -3.04
N GLY A 99 -22.82 -1.88 -2.47
CA GLY A 99 -23.65 -0.89 -3.14
C GLY A 99 -22.83 -0.16 -4.20
N THR A 100 -23.36 -0.08 -5.41
CA THR A 100 -22.77 0.65 -6.53
C THR A 100 -23.77 1.62 -7.14
N GLU A 101 -23.25 2.71 -7.71
CA GLU A 101 -24.02 3.82 -8.26
C GLU A 101 -23.43 4.31 -9.59
N GLY A 102 -24.21 5.09 -10.33
CA GLY A 102 -23.83 5.59 -11.66
C GLY A 102 -23.74 4.49 -12.72
N ASP A 103 -23.08 4.82 -13.82
CA ASP A 103 -22.97 3.98 -15.01
C ASP A 103 -21.77 3.02 -14.95
N PHE A 104 -21.91 1.91 -15.66
CA PHE A 104 -20.79 1.01 -15.92
C PHE A 104 -19.91 1.58 -17.03
N PHE A 105 -18.59 1.53 -16.87
CA PHE A 105 -17.65 1.98 -17.89
C PHE A 105 -16.41 1.10 -17.98
N LEU A 106 -15.74 1.12 -19.13
CA LEU A 106 -14.43 0.50 -19.30
C LEU A 106 -13.34 1.51 -18.93
N PRO A 107 -12.37 1.15 -18.07
CA PRO A 107 -11.29 2.04 -17.70
C PRO A 107 -10.38 2.30 -18.90
N LYS A 108 -9.87 3.53 -19.02
CA LYS A 108 -8.92 3.90 -20.09
C LYS A 108 -7.54 3.27 -19.93
N CYS A 109 -7.20 2.85 -18.71
CA CYS A 109 -5.92 2.26 -18.37
C CYS A 109 -6.14 0.89 -17.72
N SER A 110 -5.32 -0.08 -18.12
CA SER A 110 -5.31 -1.43 -17.55
C SER A 110 -4.67 -1.51 -16.17
N ILE A 111 -3.95 -0.47 -15.75
CA ILE A 111 -3.26 -0.42 -14.45
C ILE A 111 -3.97 0.60 -13.58
N ILE A 112 -4.55 0.10 -12.50
CA ILE A 112 -5.43 0.88 -11.63
C ILE A 112 -5.00 0.67 -10.20
N ASP A 113 -4.84 1.75 -9.46
CA ASP A 113 -4.41 1.69 -8.06
C ASP A 113 -5.46 0.97 -7.23
N THR A 114 -5.05 0.43 -6.08
CA THR A 114 -6.00 -0.09 -5.10
C THR A 114 -5.65 0.37 -3.70
N LEU A 115 -6.68 0.66 -2.92
CA LEU A 115 -6.56 0.97 -1.49
C LEU A 115 -6.54 -0.28 -0.62
N LEU A 116 -6.55 -1.47 -1.22
CA LEU A 116 -6.67 -2.75 -0.51
C LEU A 116 -7.89 -2.78 0.42
N THR A 117 -9.05 -2.37 -0.10
CA THR A 117 -10.31 -2.28 0.66
C THR A 117 -11.28 -3.42 0.40
N GLY A 118 -11.01 -4.26 -0.61
CA GLY A 118 -11.78 -5.44 -1.00
C GLY A 118 -10.92 -6.70 -1.05
N TYR A 119 -11.29 -7.63 -1.93
CA TYR A 119 -10.60 -8.94 -2.06
C TYR A 119 -9.10 -8.84 -2.30
N GLU A 120 -8.66 -7.79 -2.99
CA GLU A 120 -7.26 -7.56 -3.28
C GLU A 120 -6.37 -7.49 -2.02
N TYR A 121 -6.93 -7.08 -0.87
CA TYR A 121 -6.23 -7.13 0.42
C TYR A 121 -5.85 -8.58 0.78
N VAL A 122 -6.82 -9.49 0.66
CA VAL A 122 -6.63 -10.92 0.92
C VAL A 122 -5.65 -11.52 -0.08
N ALA A 123 -5.70 -11.09 -1.34
CA ALA A 123 -4.75 -11.52 -2.36
C ALA A 123 -3.31 -11.11 -2.01
N VAL A 124 -3.08 -9.86 -1.57
CA VAL A 124 -1.75 -9.41 -1.10
C VAL A 124 -1.33 -10.15 0.17
N GLN A 125 -2.23 -10.39 1.13
CA GLN A 125 -1.92 -11.21 2.32
C GLN A 125 -1.49 -12.63 1.95
N ARG A 126 -2.13 -13.26 0.96
CA ARG A 126 -1.76 -14.60 0.47
C ARG A 126 -0.38 -14.58 -0.20
N LEU A 127 -0.04 -13.53 -0.95
CA LEU A 127 1.30 -13.34 -1.51
C LEU A 127 2.34 -13.20 -0.40
N LEU A 128 2.09 -12.35 0.59
CA LEU A 128 2.97 -12.19 1.75
C LEU A 128 3.15 -13.50 2.52
N ALA A 129 2.07 -14.25 2.77
CA ALA A 129 2.12 -15.52 3.48
C ALA A 129 3.01 -16.53 2.74
N ARG A 130 2.94 -16.60 1.41
CA ARG A 130 3.81 -17.47 0.60
C ARG A 130 5.28 -17.07 0.71
N GLU A 131 5.58 -15.79 0.56
CA GLU A 131 6.97 -15.28 0.69
C GLU A 131 7.57 -15.59 2.07
N LEU A 132 6.74 -15.58 3.12
CA LEU A 132 7.17 -15.85 4.49
C LEU A 132 7.02 -17.32 4.92
N SER A 133 6.57 -18.21 4.01
CA SER A 133 6.27 -19.61 4.34
C SER A 133 5.29 -19.76 5.52
N LEU A 134 4.32 -18.85 5.62
CA LEU A 134 3.25 -18.87 6.62
C LEU A 134 2.01 -19.61 6.09
N PRO A 135 1.14 -20.10 6.98
CA PRO A 135 -0.18 -20.57 6.58
C PRO A 135 -0.94 -19.48 5.80
N LEU A 136 -1.63 -19.89 4.73
CA LEU A 136 -2.47 -18.97 3.97
C LEU A 136 -3.63 -18.49 4.86
N PRO A 137 -4.01 -17.20 4.80
CA PRO A 137 -5.17 -16.72 5.52
C PRO A 137 -6.43 -17.46 5.03
N GLU A 138 -7.07 -18.21 5.92
CA GLU A 138 -8.33 -18.93 5.66
C GLU A 138 -9.46 -17.94 5.37
N LYS A 139 -9.55 -16.89 6.19
CA LYS A 139 -10.40 -15.72 6.01
C LYS A 139 -9.53 -14.52 6.34
N GLY A 140 -9.16 -13.71 5.32
CA GLY A 140 -8.50 -12.43 5.59
C GLY A 140 -9.36 -11.59 6.54
N LYS A 141 -8.84 -10.50 7.11
CA LYS A 141 -9.58 -9.61 8.04
C LYS A 141 -10.97 -9.14 7.56
N ILE A 142 -11.33 -9.40 6.31
CA ILE A 142 -12.60 -9.09 5.68
C ILE A 142 -13.56 -10.27 5.88
N TYR A 143 -14.51 -10.12 6.80
CA TYR A 143 -15.53 -11.12 7.16
C TYR A 143 -16.46 -11.49 5.99
N GLN A 144 -16.50 -10.67 4.94
CA GLN A 144 -17.37 -10.83 3.78
C GLN A 144 -16.67 -10.30 2.52
N ASN A 145 -16.44 -11.17 1.54
CA ASN A 145 -15.83 -10.75 0.28
C ASN A 145 -16.82 -9.90 -0.53
N LEU A 146 -16.63 -8.58 -0.51
CA LEU A 146 -17.46 -7.63 -1.23
C LEU A 146 -17.04 -7.42 -2.69
N GLY A 147 -16.04 -8.18 -3.15
CA GLY A 147 -15.47 -8.08 -4.48
C GLY A 147 -14.15 -7.33 -4.56
N VAL A 148 -13.58 -7.31 -5.75
CA VAL A 148 -12.35 -6.59 -6.07
C VAL A 148 -12.64 -5.10 -6.22
N SER A 149 -11.84 -4.27 -5.56
CA SER A 149 -11.96 -2.82 -5.59
C SER A 149 -10.69 -2.13 -6.11
N VAL A 150 -10.90 -1.04 -6.86
CA VAL A 150 -9.84 -0.23 -7.46
C VAL A 150 -10.09 1.25 -7.19
N PHE A 151 -9.04 2.05 -7.28
CA PHE A 151 -9.01 3.45 -6.89
C PHE A 151 -8.61 4.33 -8.06
N ILE A 152 -9.48 5.29 -8.41
CA ILE A 152 -9.24 6.25 -9.49
C ILE A 152 -9.65 7.63 -8.98
N SER A 153 -8.71 8.57 -9.00
CA SER A 153 -9.00 10.00 -8.76
C SER A 153 -9.78 10.29 -7.48
N GLY A 154 -9.45 9.62 -6.36
CA GLY A 154 -10.12 9.83 -5.07
C GLY A 154 -11.32 8.91 -4.81
N GLU A 155 -11.75 8.15 -5.81
CA GLU A 155 -12.98 7.36 -5.78
C GLU A 155 -12.67 5.86 -5.86
N ILE A 156 -13.52 5.05 -5.22
CA ILE A 156 -13.41 3.59 -5.23
C ILE A 156 -14.45 3.05 -6.20
N PHE A 157 -14.00 2.17 -7.07
CA PHE A 157 -14.82 1.48 -8.05
C PHE A 157 -14.74 -0.03 -7.77
N GLN A 158 -15.85 -0.71 -7.96
CA GLN A 158 -15.89 -2.16 -7.95
C GLN A 158 -15.71 -2.67 -9.38
N THR A 159 -15.04 -3.81 -9.52
CA THR A 159 -14.81 -4.44 -10.82
C THR A 159 -15.91 -5.46 -11.13
N PHE A 160 -16.24 -5.54 -12.42
CA PHE A 160 -17.30 -6.38 -12.97
C PHE A 160 -16.81 -7.07 -14.25
N GLU A 161 -17.37 -8.23 -14.50
CA GLU A 161 -17.33 -8.89 -15.80
C GLU A 161 -18.67 -8.73 -16.52
N LYS A 162 -18.63 -8.70 -17.85
CA LYS A 162 -19.83 -8.71 -18.70
C LYS A 162 -19.95 -10.06 -19.38
N ILE A 163 -20.83 -10.91 -18.86
CA ILE A 163 -20.98 -12.29 -19.30
C ILE A 163 -22.47 -12.67 -19.33
N THR A 164 -22.84 -13.78 -19.98
CA THR A 164 -24.24 -14.24 -19.96
C THR A 164 -24.62 -14.80 -18.59
N TRP A 165 -25.91 -14.76 -18.26
CA TRP A 165 -26.44 -15.45 -17.07
C TRP A 165 -26.07 -16.94 -17.07
N GLN A 166 -26.19 -17.63 -18.21
CA GLN A 166 -25.87 -19.04 -18.33
C GLN A 166 -24.41 -19.35 -17.93
N GLU A 167 -23.45 -18.61 -18.48
CA GLU A 167 -22.03 -18.79 -18.19
C GLU A 167 -21.72 -18.45 -16.73
N ARG A 168 -22.31 -17.36 -16.20
CA ARG A 168 -22.12 -16.97 -14.79
C ARG A 168 -22.66 -18.03 -13.82
N ILE A 169 -23.86 -18.56 -14.07
CA ILE A 169 -24.46 -19.63 -13.28
C ILE A 169 -23.52 -20.83 -13.28
N LYS A 170 -23.09 -21.29 -14.47
CA LYS A 170 -22.14 -22.40 -14.59
C LYS A 170 -20.86 -22.17 -13.79
N HIS A 171 -20.27 -20.97 -13.85
CA HIS A 171 -19.06 -20.64 -13.09
C HIS A 171 -19.27 -20.69 -11.57
N GLN A 172 -20.46 -20.31 -11.09
CA GLN A 172 -20.78 -20.30 -9.66
C GLN A 172 -21.16 -21.70 -9.16
N THR A 173 -21.95 -22.46 -9.93
CA THR A 173 -22.42 -23.80 -9.56
C THR A 173 -21.27 -24.79 -9.36
N VAL A 174 -20.18 -24.69 -10.13
CA VAL A 174 -18.98 -25.54 -9.97
C VAL A 174 -18.32 -25.38 -8.60
N LYS A 175 -18.53 -24.24 -7.91
CA LYS A 175 -17.96 -23.95 -6.59
C LYS A 175 -18.84 -24.45 -5.44
N LEU A 176 -20.04 -24.96 -5.71
CA LEU A 176 -21.03 -25.31 -4.69
C LEU A 176 -20.97 -26.78 -4.25
N PRO A 177 -21.43 -27.07 -3.03
CA PRO A 177 -21.71 -28.44 -2.59
C PRO A 177 -22.80 -29.11 -3.44
N THR A 178 -22.71 -30.43 -3.62
CA THR A 178 -23.59 -31.22 -4.51
C THR A 178 -25.09 -31.02 -4.24
N ASN A 179 -25.51 -30.97 -2.98
CA ASN A 179 -26.91 -30.79 -2.61
C ASN A 179 -27.50 -29.44 -3.08
N MET A 180 -26.70 -28.37 -3.11
CA MET A 180 -27.14 -27.07 -3.60
C MET A 180 -27.18 -27.02 -5.14
N VAL A 181 -26.34 -27.82 -5.81
CA VAL A 181 -26.36 -27.93 -7.28
C VAL A 181 -27.69 -28.52 -7.74
N GLU A 182 -28.18 -29.55 -7.07
CA GLU A 182 -29.49 -30.18 -7.38
C GLU A 182 -30.65 -29.19 -7.26
N GLU A 183 -30.66 -28.37 -6.20
CA GLU A 183 -31.67 -27.30 -6.01
C GLU A 183 -31.62 -26.26 -7.13
N ILE A 184 -30.42 -25.88 -7.57
CA ILE A 184 -30.24 -24.93 -8.67
C ILE A 184 -30.73 -25.55 -9.99
N ASP A 185 -30.40 -26.81 -10.27
CA ASP A 185 -30.81 -27.48 -11.50
C ASP A 185 -32.34 -27.63 -11.59
N GLU A 186 -33.00 -27.96 -10.47
CA GLU A 186 -34.46 -27.99 -10.37
C GLU A 186 -35.06 -26.60 -10.63
N TYR A 187 -34.50 -25.56 -10.02
CA TYR A 187 -34.93 -24.18 -10.24
C TYR A 187 -34.74 -23.75 -11.70
N MET A 188 -33.62 -24.13 -12.33
CA MET A 188 -33.26 -23.80 -13.71
C MET A 188 -34.22 -24.43 -14.73
N ALA A 189 -34.78 -25.60 -14.45
CA ALA A 189 -35.76 -26.25 -15.33
C ALA A 189 -37.02 -25.39 -15.56
N GLY A 190 -37.34 -24.47 -14.64
CA GLY A 190 -38.48 -23.55 -14.73
C GLY A 190 -38.18 -22.17 -15.32
N ILE A 191 -36.93 -21.85 -15.65
CA ILE A 191 -36.54 -20.50 -16.11
C ILE A 191 -36.76 -20.33 -17.61
N ASN A 192 -37.21 -19.14 -18.01
CA ASN A 192 -37.27 -18.74 -19.41
C ASN A 192 -35.86 -18.67 -20.04
N ASN A 193 -35.61 -19.55 -21.01
CA ASN A 193 -34.33 -19.63 -21.75
C ASN A 193 -33.84 -18.30 -22.33
N SER A 194 -34.74 -17.37 -22.70
CA SER A 194 -34.34 -16.07 -23.27
C SER A 194 -33.53 -15.21 -22.29
N ILE A 195 -33.77 -15.33 -20.98
CA ILE A 195 -33.03 -14.59 -19.94
C ILE A 195 -31.59 -15.11 -19.82
N LEU A 196 -31.39 -16.41 -20.02
CA LEU A 196 -30.10 -17.07 -19.85
C LEU A 196 -29.02 -16.58 -20.82
N TYR A 197 -29.44 -16.15 -22.02
CA TYR A 197 -28.54 -15.61 -23.05
C TYR A 197 -28.31 -14.10 -22.94
N GLN A 198 -29.02 -13.41 -22.04
CA GLN A 198 -28.78 -11.99 -21.81
C GLN A 198 -27.45 -11.77 -21.11
N ARG A 199 -26.67 -10.80 -21.59
CA ARG A 199 -25.42 -10.38 -20.97
C ARG A 199 -25.70 -9.31 -19.93
N GLU A 200 -25.16 -9.52 -18.73
CA GLU A 200 -25.29 -8.62 -17.60
C GLU A 200 -23.92 -8.39 -16.95
N TYR A 201 -23.85 -7.37 -16.09
CA TYR A 201 -22.64 -7.08 -15.32
C TYR A 201 -22.68 -7.77 -13.95
N PHE A 202 -21.73 -8.66 -13.71
CA PHE A 202 -21.59 -9.39 -12.44
C PHE A 202 -20.31 -9.00 -11.71
N PRO A 203 -20.35 -8.83 -10.37
CA PRO A 203 -19.17 -8.44 -9.60
C PRO A 203 -18.11 -9.54 -9.61
N LEU A 204 -16.85 -9.11 -9.71
CA LEU A 204 -15.71 -10.00 -9.56
C LEU A 204 -15.35 -10.14 -8.08
N HIS A 205 -15.41 -11.39 -7.60
CA HIS A 205 -15.07 -11.75 -6.22
C HIS A 205 -13.64 -12.23 -6.06
N ASP A 206 -13.00 -12.60 -7.17
CA ASP A 206 -11.59 -12.95 -7.24
C ASP A 206 -10.91 -12.04 -8.26
N LEU A 207 -9.59 -11.86 -8.13
CA LEU A 207 -8.81 -11.25 -9.21
C LEU A 207 -8.83 -12.17 -10.44
N PRO A 208 -8.99 -11.63 -11.66
CA PRO A 208 -8.82 -12.40 -12.89
C PRO A 208 -7.49 -13.15 -12.90
N GLY A 209 -7.45 -14.36 -13.47
CA GLY A 209 -6.25 -15.20 -13.45
C GLY A 209 -5.05 -14.63 -14.22
N ASP A 210 -5.30 -13.66 -15.10
CA ASP A 210 -4.32 -12.90 -15.87
C ASP A 210 -4.01 -11.51 -15.27
N ALA A 211 -4.60 -11.18 -14.12
CA ALA A 211 -4.29 -9.95 -13.40
C ALA A 211 -3.12 -10.17 -12.43
N CYS A 212 -2.31 -9.13 -12.22
CA CYS A 212 -1.22 -9.16 -11.24
C CYS A 212 -1.03 -7.81 -10.54
N PHE A 213 -0.37 -7.85 -9.38
CA PHE A 213 0.01 -6.62 -8.67
C PHE A 213 1.29 -6.04 -9.25
N VAL A 214 1.25 -4.73 -9.47
CA VAL A 214 2.37 -3.92 -9.92
C VAL A 214 2.49 -2.70 -9.02
N ILE A 215 3.63 -2.02 -9.09
CA ILE A 215 3.89 -0.80 -8.34
C ILE A 215 4.23 0.31 -9.32
N ARG A 216 3.60 1.47 -9.14
CA ARG A 216 3.91 2.65 -9.95
C ARG A 216 5.25 3.24 -9.55
N ARG A 217 5.89 3.92 -10.51
CA ARG A 217 7.16 4.59 -10.27
C ARG A 217 7.12 5.57 -9.08
N THR A 218 6.02 6.31 -8.94
CA THR A 218 5.81 7.25 -7.83
C THR A 218 5.82 6.57 -6.46
N GLU A 219 5.33 5.34 -6.38
CA GLU A 219 5.30 4.57 -5.13
C GLU A 219 6.67 3.94 -4.81
N ILE A 220 7.43 3.55 -5.83
CA ILE A 220 8.85 3.16 -5.66
C ILE A 220 9.66 4.34 -5.11
N GLU A 221 9.42 5.55 -5.62
CA GLU A 221 10.11 6.76 -5.15
C GLU A 221 9.79 7.09 -3.69
N LYS A 222 8.56 6.82 -3.22
CA LYS A 222 8.22 6.90 -1.79
C LYS A 222 9.05 5.93 -0.95
N LEU A 223 9.17 4.67 -1.38
CA LEU A 223 10.02 3.68 -0.68
C LEU A 223 11.48 4.12 -0.68
N LEU A 224 12.00 4.55 -1.82
CA LEU A 224 13.37 5.07 -1.91
C LEU A 224 13.57 6.23 -0.93
N ALA A 225 12.61 7.15 -0.82
CA ALA A 225 12.70 8.24 0.14
C ALA A 225 12.76 7.72 1.59
N LEU A 226 11.95 6.71 1.96
CA LEU A 226 11.98 6.10 3.30
C LEU A 226 13.34 5.44 3.62
N TYR A 227 13.95 4.80 2.64
CA TYR A 227 15.20 4.05 2.81
C TYR A 227 16.48 4.88 2.58
N THR A 228 16.38 5.99 1.87
CA THR A 228 17.49 6.94 1.69
C THR A 228 17.43 8.10 2.68
N SER A 229 16.26 8.36 3.29
CA SER A 229 16.19 9.20 4.48
C SER A 229 16.89 8.46 5.60
N VAL A 230 18.18 8.77 5.78
CA VAL A 230 18.88 8.50 7.03
C VAL A 230 17.93 8.95 8.15
N PRO A 231 17.54 8.09 9.11
CA PRO A 231 17.04 8.62 10.35
C PRO A 231 18.22 9.39 10.92
N ALA A 232 18.25 10.70 10.71
CA ALA A 232 19.21 11.56 11.35
C ALA A 232 18.92 11.42 12.83
N SER A 233 19.61 10.49 13.47
CA SER A 233 19.78 10.48 14.90
C SER A 233 20.48 11.80 15.20
N THR A 234 19.69 12.84 15.45
CA THR A 234 20.13 14.08 16.07
C THR A 234 20.69 13.82 17.48
N ARG A 235 20.59 12.58 17.97
CA ARG A 235 21.37 12.07 19.11
C ARG A 235 22.85 11.95 18.73
N THR A 236 23.59 13.00 19.07
CA THR A 236 25.03 12.96 19.34
C THR A 236 25.33 11.74 20.22
N SER A 237 26.25 10.86 19.80
CA SER A 237 26.68 9.73 20.63
C SER A 237 27.25 10.21 21.96
N SER A 238 27.18 9.40 23.02
CA SER A 238 27.74 9.75 24.34
C SER A 238 29.23 10.13 24.26
N ALA A 239 30.00 9.43 23.42
CA ALA A 239 31.42 9.73 23.19
C ALA A 239 31.62 11.11 22.53
N LEU A 240 30.86 11.43 21.49
CA LEU A 240 30.97 12.71 20.80
C LEU A 240 30.49 13.88 21.68
N ALA A 241 29.45 13.67 22.49
CA ALA A 241 29.02 14.64 23.49
C ALA A 241 30.13 14.94 24.52
N ARG A 242 30.88 13.93 24.97
CA ARG A 242 32.04 14.12 25.87
C ARG A 242 33.18 14.87 25.19
N PHE A 243 33.50 14.55 23.94
CA PHE A 243 34.52 15.30 23.19
C PHE A 243 34.12 16.76 22.97
N PHE A 244 32.85 17.00 22.63
CA PHE A 244 32.31 18.35 22.48
C PHE A 244 32.39 19.13 23.80
N TRP A 245 32.01 18.52 24.92
CA TRP A 245 32.13 19.14 26.24
C TRP A 245 33.59 19.44 26.60
N LEU A 246 34.51 18.51 26.35
CA LEU A 246 35.95 18.71 26.58
C LEU A 246 36.50 19.87 25.74
N ALA A 247 36.12 19.96 24.46
CA ALA A 247 36.53 21.05 23.58
C ALA A 247 36.04 22.40 24.12
N CYS A 248 34.81 22.47 24.62
CA CYS A 248 34.30 23.68 25.26
C CYS A 248 35.03 23.99 26.57
N TRP A 249 35.35 22.97 27.38
CA TRP A 249 36.00 23.13 28.69
C TRP A 249 37.43 23.64 28.58
N HIS A 250 38.18 23.19 27.58
CA HIS A 250 39.57 23.59 27.36
C HIS A 250 39.72 24.88 26.55
N ASN A 251 38.63 25.47 26.05
CA ASN A 251 38.68 26.73 25.32
C ASN A 251 38.46 27.91 26.28
N GLU A 252 39.51 28.70 26.51
CA GLU A 252 39.53 29.82 27.47
C GLU A 252 38.45 30.88 27.19
N VAL A 253 38.07 31.07 25.92
CA VAL A 253 37.11 32.09 25.50
C VAL A 253 35.69 31.70 25.88
N ILE A 254 35.32 30.42 25.73
CA ILE A 254 33.94 29.96 25.85
C ILE A 254 33.66 29.11 27.09
N ARG A 255 34.69 28.73 27.85
CA ARG A 255 34.57 27.87 29.05
C ARG A 255 33.55 28.38 30.06
N SER A 256 33.53 29.69 30.31
CA SER A 256 32.59 30.33 31.25
C SER A 256 31.13 30.25 30.81
N LEU A 257 30.89 29.97 29.52
CA LEU A 257 29.57 29.92 28.90
C LEU A 257 28.99 28.51 28.80
N ILE A 258 29.69 27.45 29.22
CA ILE A 258 29.19 26.06 29.21
C ILE A 258 27.86 25.92 29.95
N GLY A 259 27.63 26.72 30.99
CA GLY A 259 26.36 26.77 31.72
C GLY A 259 25.25 27.61 31.06
N GLN A 260 25.54 28.26 29.94
CA GLN A 260 24.67 29.20 29.21
C GLN A 260 24.58 28.80 27.72
N PRO A 261 23.94 27.65 27.41
CA PRO A 261 23.97 27.04 26.07
C PRO A 261 23.47 27.96 24.95
N TYR A 262 22.48 28.82 25.21
CA TYR A 262 21.97 29.76 24.20
C TYR A 262 22.95 30.91 23.88
N LYS A 263 23.87 31.26 24.79
CA LYS A 263 24.95 32.21 24.47
C LYS A 263 26.06 31.55 23.67
N LEU A 264 26.42 30.31 24.03
CA LEU A 264 27.31 29.47 23.22
C LEU A 264 26.80 29.28 21.79
N LEU A 265 25.50 29.07 21.63
CA LEU A 265 24.86 28.96 20.32
C LEU A 265 25.20 30.15 19.42
N SER A 266 25.05 31.39 19.92
CA SER A 266 25.34 32.59 19.12
C SER A 266 26.80 32.68 18.67
N ILE A 267 27.74 32.17 19.47
CA ILE A 267 29.16 32.12 19.13
C ILE A 267 29.40 31.06 18.06
N PHE A 268 28.83 29.87 18.21
CA PHE A 268 28.96 28.82 17.22
C PHE A 268 28.29 29.15 15.89
N GLU A 269 27.15 29.85 15.90
CA GLU A 269 26.52 30.36 14.68
C GLU A 269 27.40 31.39 13.97
N GLN A 270 28.09 32.25 14.73
CA GLN A 270 29.05 33.20 14.17
C GLN A 270 30.25 32.47 13.53
N TRP A 271 30.87 31.53 14.24
CA TRP A 271 31.99 30.74 13.72
C TRP A 271 31.59 29.90 12.50
N ALA A 272 30.42 29.25 12.57
CA ALA A 272 29.86 28.50 11.46
C ALA A 272 29.70 29.38 10.21
N ARG A 273 29.19 30.60 10.38
CA ARG A 273 29.04 31.56 9.28
C ARG A 273 30.39 31.99 8.70
N GLU A 274 31.40 32.23 9.54
CA GLU A 274 32.75 32.60 9.11
C GLU A 274 33.43 31.48 8.29
N ASP A 275 33.16 30.22 8.64
CA ASP A 275 33.69 29.03 7.97
C ASP A 275 32.78 28.49 6.85
N GLY A 276 31.70 29.20 6.51
CA GLY A 276 30.78 28.83 5.42
C GLY A 276 29.84 27.65 5.72
N ILE A 277 29.70 27.27 6.99
CA ILE A 277 28.74 26.26 7.46
C ILE A 277 27.35 26.92 7.55
N THR A 278 26.37 26.39 6.79
CA THR A 278 25.02 26.98 6.67
C THR A 278 23.94 26.24 7.46
N ASP A 279 24.33 25.23 8.24
CA ASP A 279 23.43 24.42 9.04
C ASP A 279 22.74 25.23 10.13
N LYS A 280 21.44 25.00 10.33
CA LYS A 280 20.67 25.61 11.41
C LYS A 280 20.99 24.93 12.73
N LEU A 281 21.76 25.59 13.59
CA LEU A 281 22.08 25.11 14.93
C LEU A 281 20.88 25.24 15.88
N SER A 282 20.73 24.29 16.80
CA SER A 282 19.65 24.28 17.81
C SER A 282 20.24 24.40 19.21
N GLY A 283 19.77 25.39 19.98
CA GLY A 283 20.18 25.57 21.37
C GLY A 283 19.82 24.39 22.26
N ASP A 284 18.71 23.71 21.98
CA ASP A 284 18.26 22.56 22.76
C ASP A 284 19.14 21.32 22.50
N THR A 285 19.56 21.13 21.25
CA THR A 285 20.53 20.08 20.88
C THR A 285 21.87 20.33 21.54
N LEU A 286 22.32 21.59 21.55
CA LEU A 286 23.57 22.00 22.18
C LEU A 286 23.56 21.80 23.69
N LYS A 287 22.47 22.20 24.36
CA LYS A 287 22.25 21.96 25.79
C LYS A 287 22.30 20.47 26.12
N ALA A 288 21.56 19.64 25.37
CA ALA A 288 21.51 18.20 25.61
C ALA A 288 22.88 17.52 25.39
N ALA A 289 23.69 18.02 24.44
CA ALA A 289 25.05 17.53 24.22
C ALA A 289 25.99 17.91 25.38
N LEU A 290 25.92 19.14 25.89
CA LEU A 290 26.73 19.59 27.03
C LEU A 290 26.36 18.86 28.32
N ASP A 291 25.07 18.71 28.62
CA ASP A 291 24.60 18.03 29.82
C ASP A 291 25.01 16.54 29.81
N ARG A 292 24.91 15.89 28.64
CA ARG A 292 25.32 14.48 28.47
C ARG A 292 26.84 14.28 28.47
N GLY A 293 27.58 15.24 27.94
CA GLY A 293 29.04 15.21 27.87
C GLY A 293 29.72 15.54 29.20
N CYS A 294 29.02 16.20 30.11
CA CYS A 294 29.53 16.60 31.41
C CYS A 294 29.95 15.37 32.24
N PRO A 295 31.21 15.28 32.70
CA PRO A 295 31.68 14.18 33.54
C PRO A 295 31.17 14.27 34.99
N PHE A 296 30.52 15.38 35.36
CA PHE A 296 30.01 15.65 36.70
C PHE A 296 28.47 15.63 36.66
N PRO A 297 27.83 14.52 37.06
CA PRO A 297 26.39 14.48 37.26
C PRO A 297 26.04 15.29 38.52
N ASP A 298 25.19 16.29 38.34
CA ASP A 298 24.58 17.15 39.37
C ASP A 298 25.52 17.97 40.29
N GLY A 299 25.54 19.28 40.06
CA GLY A 299 25.63 20.26 41.14
C GLY A 299 27.01 20.68 41.64
N GLN A 300 28.11 20.04 41.26
CA GLN A 300 29.46 20.54 41.62
C GLN A 300 30.15 21.23 40.43
N ARG A 301 29.68 22.44 40.11
CA ARG A 301 30.48 23.40 39.32
C ARG A 301 31.45 24.07 40.30
N ARG A 302 32.73 23.66 40.28
CA ARG A 302 33.84 24.50 40.78
C ARG A 302 34.28 25.45 39.68
#